data_AF-A0A1G1E3M6-F1
#
_entry.id   AF-A0A1G1E3M6-F1
#
_cell.length_a   1.000
_cell.length_b   1.000
_cell.length_c   1.000
_cell.angle_alpha   90.00
_cell.angle_beta   90.00
_cell.angle_gamma   90.00
#
_symmetry.space_group_name_H-M   'P 1'
#
loop_
_entity.id
_entity.type
_entity.pdbx_description
1 polymer ?
#
loop_
_entity_poly.entity_id
_entity_poly.type
_entity_poly.pdbx_seq_one_letter_code
_entity_poly.pdbx_strand_id
1 'polypeptide(L)'
;MRHWYTGNIYVKEIPPSRGSVDAVVFIFEANPDISKYSWRQTWYAEHGEESTLCFYATPYSEDMIGPGIARSTYGGCFMLFPPRHIPDIWQDIRFKNSESLDERLISASLFYSRERHVALVAPKPPSLKWRRLARQHKKNLVYIPLKRFSLQTVDKVRRFHVLNGKEIRSYAARFIQEF
;
A
#
# COMPACT_ATOMS: atom_id res chain seq x y z
N MET A 1 29.57 -18.43 -15.46
CA MET A 1 28.58 -18.95 -14.48
C MET A 1 28.59 -17.98 -13.29
N ARG A 2 27.66 -17.02 -13.23
CA ARG A 2 26.27 -17.04 -12.70
C ARG A 2 26.20 -17.20 -11.17
N HIS A 3 26.19 -16.06 -10.46
CA HIS A 3 25.79 -15.92 -9.06
C HIS A 3 24.48 -15.11 -8.99
N TRP A 4 23.33 -15.77 -9.22
CA TRP A 4 21.99 -15.17 -9.18
C TRP A 4 21.13 -15.86 -8.10
N TYR A 5 21.47 -15.73 -6.81
CA TYR A 5 20.63 -16.32 -5.75
C TYR A 5 20.33 -15.38 -4.57
N THR A 6 20.84 -14.17 -4.56
CA THR A 6 20.55 -13.23 -3.48
C THR A 6 19.46 -12.28 -3.94
N GLY A 7 18.21 -12.62 -3.62
CA GLY A 7 17.01 -11.77 -3.77
C GLY A 7 17.11 -10.52 -2.90
N ASN A 8 18.08 -9.67 -3.22
CA ASN A 8 18.42 -8.47 -2.47
C ASN A 8 17.26 -7.49 -2.59
N ILE A 9 16.57 -7.27 -1.48
CA ILE A 9 15.69 -6.12 -1.30
C ILE A 9 16.61 -4.89 -1.31
N TYR A 10 16.61 -4.15 -2.41
CA TYR A 10 17.30 -2.87 -2.47
C TYR A 10 16.52 -1.85 -1.63
N VAL A 11 16.86 -1.76 -0.35
CA VAL A 11 16.47 -0.63 0.50
C VAL A 11 17.34 0.55 0.07
N LYS A 12 16.79 1.43 -0.77
CA LYS A 12 17.40 2.74 -0.99
C LYS A 12 17.20 3.54 0.28
N GLU A 13 18.21 3.59 1.14
CA GLU A 13 18.25 4.53 2.26
C GLU A 13 18.24 5.95 1.69
N ILE A 14 17.07 6.56 1.69
CA ILE A 14 16.94 8.00 1.49
C ILE A 14 17.48 8.62 2.78
N PRO A 15 18.49 9.51 2.74
CA PRO A 15 19.03 10.11 3.94
C PRO A 15 17.88 10.68 4.78
N PRO A 16 17.88 10.49 6.11
CA PRO A 16 16.72 10.73 6.94
C PRO A 16 16.23 12.17 6.73
N SER A 17 15.11 12.29 6.03
CA SER A 17 14.30 13.50 6.07
C SER A 17 13.96 13.70 7.54
N ARG A 18 14.29 14.88 8.12
CA ARG A 18 14.09 15.21 9.54
C ARG A 18 12.83 14.55 10.15
N GLY A 19 12.98 13.41 10.82
CA GLY A 19 11.92 12.71 11.55
C GLY A 19 11.66 11.25 11.10
N SER A 20 11.23 10.44 12.07
CA SER A 20 10.78 9.05 11.90
C SER A 20 9.44 8.96 11.13
N VAL A 21 9.24 7.84 10.44
CA VAL A 21 8.01 7.50 9.70
C VAL A 21 7.63 6.07 10.04
N ASP A 22 6.36 5.84 10.42
CA ASP A 22 5.79 4.51 10.70
C ASP A 22 4.60 4.18 9.78
N ALA A 23 4.22 5.12 8.92
CA ALA A 23 3.10 5.01 8.01
C ALA A 23 3.48 5.49 6.61
N VAL A 24 3.27 4.63 5.61
CA VAL A 24 3.50 4.93 4.20
C VAL A 24 2.20 4.72 3.43
N VAL A 25 1.81 5.72 2.64
CA VAL A 25 0.66 5.65 1.75
C VAL A 25 1.14 5.72 0.30
N PHE A 26 0.73 4.74 -0.52
CA PHE A 26 0.86 4.77 -1.97
C PHE A 26 -0.50 5.02 -2.61
N ILE A 27 -0.57 6.03 -3.47
CA ILE A 27 -1.69 6.27 -4.38
C ILE A 27 -1.14 6.11 -5.79
N PHE A 28 -1.64 5.15 -6.57
CA PHE A 28 -1.09 4.85 -7.90
C PHE A 28 -1.82 5.59 -9.02
N GLU A 29 -3.11 5.88 -8.84
CA GLU A 29 -3.93 6.63 -9.78
C GLU A 29 -4.61 7.80 -9.06
N ALA A 30 -4.57 8.98 -9.66
CA ALA A 30 -5.32 10.13 -9.14
C ALA A 30 -6.81 9.92 -9.44
N ASN A 31 -7.68 10.15 -8.44
CA ASN A 31 -9.13 9.94 -8.54
C ASN A 31 -9.47 8.50 -8.96
N PRO A 32 -9.18 7.49 -8.10
CA PRO A 32 -9.40 6.09 -8.44
C PRO A 32 -10.88 5.81 -8.73
N ASP A 33 -11.15 5.13 -9.84
CA ASP A 33 -12.49 4.67 -10.18
C ASP A 33 -12.93 3.58 -9.19
N ILE A 34 -14.01 3.86 -8.45
CA ILE A 34 -14.56 2.99 -7.43
C ILE A 34 -15.04 1.66 -8.02
N SER A 35 -15.53 1.66 -9.26
CA SER A 35 -16.01 0.45 -9.93
C SER A 35 -14.86 -0.49 -10.28
N LYS A 36 -13.73 0.06 -10.75
CA LYS A 36 -12.48 -0.65 -11.01
C LYS A 36 -11.83 -1.20 -9.73
N TYR A 37 -11.87 -0.43 -8.64
CA TYR A 37 -11.27 -0.82 -7.35
C TYR A 37 -12.31 -1.17 -6.29
N SER A 38 -13.12 -2.18 -6.59
CA SER A 38 -14.20 -2.63 -5.73
C SER A 38 -13.71 -3.52 -4.57
N TRP A 39 -12.52 -4.11 -4.66
CA TRP A 39 -11.97 -4.92 -3.57
C TRP A 39 -11.20 -4.07 -2.56
N ARG A 40 -11.60 -4.12 -1.30
CA ARG A 40 -11.07 -3.31 -0.21
C ARG A 40 -10.86 -4.18 1.01
N GLN A 41 -9.69 -4.10 1.62
CA GLN A 41 -9.41 -4.89 2.80
C GLN A 41 -8.35 -4.27 3.69
N THR A 42 -8.36 -4.68 4.95
CA THR A 42 -7.24 -4.56 5.87
C THR A 42 -6.67 -5.96 6.11
N TRP A 43 -5.42 -6.17 5.73
CA TRP A 43 -4.63 -7.36 6.00
C TRP A 43 -3.74 -7.12 7.21
N TYR A 44 -3.90 -7.99 8.20
CA TYR A 44 -3.12 -7.95 9.43
C TYR A 44 -1.84 -8.74 9.23
N ALA A 45 -0.74 -8.18 9.71
CA ALA A 45 0.54 -8.88 9.78
C ALA A 45 0.40 -10.13 10.64
N GLU A 46 0.88 -11.27 10.14
CA GLU A 46 1.00 -12.52 10.91
C GLU A 46 2.34 -12.56 11.67
N HIS A 47 3.34 -11.79 11.20
CA HIS A 47 4.68 -11.74 11.76
C HIS A 47 5.15 -10.30 12.05
N GLY A 48 6.08 -10.13 13.00
CA GLY A 48 6.56 -8.82 13.44
C GLY A 48 7.30 -8.00 12.39
N GLU A 49 7.84 -8.67 11.35
CA GLU A 49 8.55 -8.06 10.22
C GLU A 49 7.62 -7.62 9.09
N GLU A 50 6.31 -7.83 9.24
CA GLU A 50 5.31 -7.46 8.24
C GLU A 50 4.61 -6.16 8.65
N SER A 51 4.08 -5.43 7.67
CA SER A 51 3.24 -4.25 7.93
C SER A 51 1.77 -4.66 8.04
N THR A 52 1.00 -3.98 8.88
CA THR A 52 -0.46 -3.97 8.69
C THR A 52 -0.76 -3.22 7.40
N LEU A 53 -1.48 -3.84 6.48
CA LEU A 53 -1.73 -3.32 5.12
C LEU A 53 -3.21 -3.02 4.93
N CYS A 54 -3.57 -1.80 4.60
CA CYS A 54 -4.93 -1.44 4.18
C CYS A 54 -4.90 -1.02 2.72
N PHE A 55 -5.81 -1.52 1.88
CA PHE A 55 -5.75 -1.25 0.44
C PHE A 55 -7.11 -1.27 -0.24
N TYR A 56 -7.14 -0.66 -1.42
CA TYR A 56 -8.16 -0.89 -2.44
C TYR A 56 -7.50 -1.36 -3.74
N ALA A 57 -8.09 -2.35 -4.40
CA ALA A 57 -7.52 -3.06 -5.53
C ALA A 57 -8.59 -3.58 -6.48
N THR A 58 -8.16 -4.03 -7.66
CA THR A 58 -9.04 -4.76 -8.59
C THR A 58 -9.48 -6.09 -7.97
N PRO A 59 -10.69 -6.61 -8.24
CA PRO A 59 -11.10 -7.92 -7.74
C PRO A 59 -10.12 -9.00 -8.17
N TYR A 60 -9.56 -9.73 -7.21
CA TYR A 60 -8.59 -10.80 -7.53
C TYR A 60 -9.23 -11.91 -8.37
N SER A 61 -10.53 -12.16 -8.20
CA SER A 61 -11.28 -13.19 -8.93
C SER A 61 -11.37 -12.94 -10.45
N GLU A 62 -11.08 -11.72 -10.91
CA GLU A 62 -11.12 -11.35 -12.33
C GLU A 62 -9.83 -11.70 -13.09
N ASP A 63 -8.74 -12.05 -12.40
CA ASP A 63 -7.44 -12.34 -13.02
C ASP A 63 -6.77 -13.55 -12.36
N MET A 64 -7.27 -14.74 -12.69
CA MET A 64 -6.69 -16.02 -12.28
C MET A 64 -5.51 -16.37 -13.18
N ILE A 65 -4.32 -16.46 -12.60
CA ILE A 65 -3.08 -16.72 -13.35
C ILE A 65 -2.56 -18.17 -13.17
N GLY A 66 -3.19 -18.94 -12.29
CA GLY A 66 -2.89 -20.35 -12.08
C GLY A 66 -3.86 -21.00 -11.08
N PRO A 67 -3.78 -22.33 -10.87
CA PRO A 67 -4.60 -23.01 -9.88
C PRO A 67 -4.40 -22.42 -8.48
N GLY A 68 -5.45 -21.84 -7.90
CA GLY A 68 -5.38 -21.19 -6.59
C GLY A 68 -4.53 -19.92 -6.52
N ILE A 69 -4.15 -19.33 -7.68
CA ILE A 69 -3.31 -18.13 -7.75
C ILE A 69 -4.05 -17.06 -8.56
N ALA A 70 -4.41 -15.99 -7.87
CA ALA A 70 -4.99 -14.81 -8.48
C ALA A 70 -3.99 -13.67 -8.47
N ARG A 71 -4.10 -12.77 -9.45
CA ARG A 71 -3.35 -11.52 -9.51
C ARG A 71 -4.30 -10.36 -9.28
N SER A 72 -3.83 -9.34 -8.59
CA SER A 72 -4.59 -8.11 -8.38
C SER A 72 -3.65 -6.90 -8.45
N THR A 73 -4.25 -5.75 -8.72
CA THR A 73 -3.55 -4.48 -8.88
C THR A 73 -4.09 -3.47 -7.88
N TYR A 74 -3.23 -2.97 -6.99
CA TYR A 74 -3.58 -1.90 -6.07
C TYR A 74 -3.96 -0.63 -6.84
N GLY A 75 -5.03 0.04 -6.44
CA GLY A 75 -5.25 1.45 -6.75
C GLY A 75 -4.55 2.37 -5.74
N GLY A 76 -4.40 1.88 -4.51
CA GLY A 76 -3.64 2.51 -3.44
C GLY A 76 -3.56 1.61 -2.21
N CYS A 77 -2.57 1.86 -1.37
CA CYS A 77 -2.39 1.15 -0.12
C CYS A 77 -1.79 2.05 0.98
N PHE A 78 -2.08 1.70 2.22
CA PHE A 78 -1.53 2.25 3.45
C PHE A 78 -0.86 1.10 4.20
N MET A 79 0.44 1.25 4.47
CA MET A 79 1.26 0.32 5.25
C MET A 79 1.63 0.95 6.58
N LEU A 80 1.46 0.19 7.65
CA LEU A 80 1.79 0.58 9.02
C LEU A 80 2.85 -0.37 9.60
N PHE A 81 4.02 0.17 9.93
CA PHE A 81 5.15 -0.58 10.49
C PHE A 81 5.82 0.18 11.65
N PRO A 82 6.15 -0.45 12.79
CA PRO A 82 5.90 -1.86 13.14
C PRO A 82 4.41 -2.22 13.11
N PRO A 83 4.05 -3.50 12.89
CA PRO A 83 2.66 -3.90 12.76
C PRO A 83 1.89 -3.64 14.04
N ARG A 84 0.66 -3.15 13.87
CA ARG A 84 -0.25 -2.85 14.98
C ARG A 84 -1.64 -3.29 14.60
N HIS A 85 -2.36 -3.85 15.57
CA HIS A 85 -3.77 -4.14 15.40
C HIS A 85 -4.55 -2.82 15.31
N ILE A 86 -5.16 -2.58 14.16
CA ILE A 86 -6.07 -1.45 13.91
C ILE A 86 -7.39 -2.02 13.39
N PRO A 87 -8.55 -1.42 13.66
CA PRO A 87 -9.79 -1.82 13.03
C PRO A 87 -9.73 -1.77 11.49
N ASP A 88 -10.58 -2.57 10.83
CA ASP A 88 -10.78 -2.46 9.38
C ASP A 88 -11.25 -1.05 9.04
N ILE A 89 -10.38 -0.31 8.35
CA ILE A 89 -10.57 1.11 8.04
C ILE A 89 -11.76 1.34 7.09
N TRP A 90 -12.17 0.30 6.35
CA TRP A 90 -13.26 0.36 5.38
C TRP A 90 -14.63 0.31 6.08
N GLN A 91 -14.69 -0.29 7.26
CA GLN A 91 -15.90 -0.35 8.10
C GLN A 91 -15.87 0.65 9.26
N ASP A 92 -14.71 1.27 9.51
CA ASP A 92 -14.54 2.22 10.61
C ASP A 92 -15.31 3.54 10.38
N ILE A 93 -16.25 3.79 11.30
CA ILE A 93 -17.14 4.95 11.29
C ILE A 93 -16.38 6.29 11.38
N ARG A 94 -15.18 6.30 11.96
CA ARG A 94 -14.33 7.51 12.06
C ARG A 94 -13.92 8.04 10.69
N PHE A 95 -13.88 7.18 9.67
CA PHE A 95 -13.51 7.55 8.30
C PHE A 95 -14.70 7.53 7.35
N LYS A 96 -15.95 7.52 7.85
CA LYS A 96 -17.16 7.49 7.01
C LYS A 96 -17.30 8.71 6.08
N ASN A 97 -16.72 9.84 6.50
CA ASN A 97 -16.83 11.12 5.79
C ASN A 97 -15.77 11.27 4.68
N SER A 98 -14.90 10.28 4.47
CA SER A 98 -13.94 10.30 3.36
C SER A 98 -14.69 10.22 2.03
N GLU A 99 -14.47 11.19 1.16
CA GLU A 99 -15.19 11.29 -0.13
C GLU A 99 -14.68 10.30 -1.19
N SER A 100 -13.49 9.74 -0.99
CA SER A 100 -12.83 8.84 -1.94
C SER A 100 -11.99 7.77 -1.23
N LEU A 101 -11.59 6.73 -1.98
CA LEU A 101 -10.81 5.60 -1.46
C LEU A 101 -9.43 6.03 -0.96
N ASP A 102 -8.74 6.88 -1.71
CA ASP A 102 -7.45 7.47 -1.36
C ASP A 102 -7.55 8.41 -0.15
N GLU A 103 -8.61 9.22 -0.07
CA GLU A 103 -8.86 10.04 1.12
C GLU A 103 -9.05 9.19 2.37
N ARG A 104 -9.73 8.03 2.27
CA ARG A 104 -9.90 7.11 3.40
C ARG A 104 -8.57 6.52 3.86
N LEU A 105 -7.71 6.08 2.93
CA LEU A 105 -6.36 5.62 3.26
C LEU A 105 -5.54 6.70 3.97
N ILE A 106 -5.60 7.94 3.49
CA ILE A 106 -4.88 9.07 4.07
C ILE A 106 -5.44 9.44 5.45
N SER A 107 -6.75 9.42 5.61
CA SER A 107 -7.39 9.68 6.90
C SER A 107 -6.97 8.65 7.94
N ALA A 108 -7.00 7.36 7.56
CA ALA A 108 -6.57 6.28 8.43
C ALA A 108 -5.08 6.35 8.77
N SER A 109 -4.21 6.63 7.79
CA SER A 109 -2.77 6.72 8.05
C SER A 109 -2.40 7.87 8.98
N LEU A 110 -3.03 9.04 8.83
CA LEU A 110 -2.84 10.18 9.71
C LEU A 110 -3.34 9.90 11.14
N PHE A 111 -4.43 9.13 11.27
CA PHE A 111 -5.01 8.77 12.55
C PHE A 111 -4.18 7.70 13.29
N TYR A 112 -3.75 6.63 12.61
CA TYR A 112 -3.07 5.49 13.22
C TYR A 112 -1.54 5.59 13.29
N SER A 113 -0.94 6.49 12.52
CA SER A 113 0.49 6.82 12.65
C SER A 113 0.76 7.38 14.03
N ARG A 114 1.82 6.91 14.69
CA ARG A 114 2.34 7.49 15.92
C ARG A 114 3.35 8.59 15.60
N GLU A 115 4.02 8.49 14.47
CA GLU A 115 5.02 9.45 14.03
C GLU A 115 4.43 10.76 13.52
N ARG A 116 5.19 11.86 13.62
CA ARG A 116 4.74 13.14 13.09
C ARG A 116 4.63 13.13 11.56
N HIS A 117 5.42 12.28 10.90
CA HIS A 117 5.54 12.24 9.46
C HIS A 117 4.88 10.98 8.91
N VAL A 118 4.01 11.17 7.92
CA VAL A 118 3.42 10.11 7.11
C VAL A 118 3.94 10.28 5.69
N ALA A 119 4.59 9.26 5.15
CA ALA A 119 5.07 9.31 3.77
C ALA A 119 3.89 9.13 2.81
N LEU A 120 3.79 10.01 1.81
CA LEU A 120 2.78 9.94 0.76
C LEU A 120 3.47 9.84 -0.59
N VAL A 121 3.42 8.66 -1.19
CA VAL A 121 3.87 8.40 -2.55
C VAL A 121 2.66 8.50 -3.49
N ALA A 122 2.63 9.51 -4.37
CA ALA A 122 1.44 9.77 -5.19
C ALA A 122 1.78 10.44 -6.53
N PRO A 123 0.93 10.33 -7.58
CA PRO A 123 1.14 11.00 -8.87
C PRO A 123 0.98 12.52 -8.78
N LYS A 124 0.21 13.02 -7.81
CA LYS A 124 -0.05 14.45 -7.58
C LYS A 124 0.33 14.83 -6.14
N PRO A 125 0.77 16.09 -5.91
CA PRO A 125 1.00 16.59 -4.56
C PRO A 125 -0.30 16.59 -3.73
N PRO A 126 -0.21 16.52 -2.39
CA PRO A 126 -1.39 16.48 -1.54
C PRO A 126 -2.26 17.73 -1.73
N SER A 127 -3.56 17.50 -1.86
CA SER A 127 -4.55 18.57 -2.01
C SER A 127 -4.58 19.50 -0.79
N LEU A 128 -5.21 20.66 -0.91
CA LEU A 128 -5.45 21.54 0.25
C LEU A 128 -6.26 20.82 1.34
N LYS A 129 -7.23 19.98 0.95
CA LYS A 129 -8.04 19.18 1.87
C LYS A 129 -7.17 18.22 2.68
N TRP A 130 -6.31 17.44 2.01
CA TRP A 130 -5.41 16.49 2.69
C TRP A 130 -4.40 17.18 3.61
N ARG A 131 -3.88 18.35 3.20
CA ARG A 131 -2.99 19.15 4.06
C ARG A 131 -3.71 19.69 5.30
N ARG A 132 -4.97 20.10 5.18
CA ARG A 132 -5.81 20.52 6.32
C ARG A 132 -6.08 19.34 7.26
N LEU A 133 -6.42 18.18 6.71
CA LEU A 133 -6.62 16.95 7.47
C LEU A 133 -5.35 16.57 8.25
N ALA A 134 -4.18 16.57 7.60
CA ALA A 134 -2.91 16.31 8.26
C ALA A 134 -2.64 17.27 9.43
N ARG A 135 -2.95 18.57 9.26
CA ARG A 135 -2.84 19.56 10.33
C ARG A 135 -3.78 19.28 11.50
N GLN A 136 -5.01 18.83 11.25
CA GLN A 136 -5.96 18.46 12.31
C GLN A 136 -5.43 17.31 13.17
N HIS A 137 -4.73 16.34 12.55
CA HIS A 137 -4.05 15.25 13.26
C HIS A 137 -2.67 15.63 13.82
N LYS A 138 -2.22 16.89 13.69
CA LYS A 138 -0.86 17.36 14.05
C LYS A 138 0.26 16.58 13.33
N LYS A 139 -0.01 16.13 12.10
CA LYS A 139 0.90 15.35 11.25
C LYS A 139 1.37 16.16 10.04
N ASN A 140 2.43 15.68 9.40
CA ASN A 140 2.95 16.17 8.13
C ASN A 140 2.90 15.06 7.08
N LEU A 141 2.29 15.33 5.93
CA LEU A 141 2.39 14.47 4.75
C LEU A 141 3.70 14.77 4.02
N VAL A 142 4.65 13.84 4.09
CA VAL A 142 5.92 13.92 3.36
C VAL A 142 5.68 13.40 1.94
N TYR A 143 5.46 14.33 1.01
CA TYR A 143 5.15 13.99 -0.38
C TYR A 143 6.38 13.52 -1.15
N ILE A 144 6.28 12.34 -1.75
CA ILE A 144 7.25 11.74 -2.65
C ILE A 144 6.54 11.54 -4.01
N PRO A 145 6.90 12.28 -5.07
CA PRO A 145 6.27 12.08 -6.37
C PRO A 145 6.46 10.65 -6.88
N LEU A 146 5.39 9.99 -7.30
CA LEU A 146 5.42 8.63 -7.86
C LEU A 146 6.36 8.53 -9.08
N LYS A 147 6.47 9.61 -9.86
CA LYS A 147 7.41 9.73 -11.00
C LYS A 147 8.90 9.65 -10.62
N ARG A 148 9.25 9.63 -9.33
CA ARG A 148 10.64 9.35 -8.88
C ARG A 148 11.02 7.88 -9.01
N PHE A 149 10.04 7.01 -9.24
CA PHE A 149 10.22 5.57 -9.45
C PHE A 149 10.04 5.26 -10.94
N SER A 150 10.74 4.24 -11.45
CA SER A 150 10.53 3.76 -12.81
C SER A 150 9.15 3.10 -12.94
N LEU A 151 8.58 3.06 -14.15
CA LEU A 151 7.30 2.39 -14.41
C LEU A 151 7.34 0.92 -13.98
N GLN A 152 8.45 0.21 -14.26
CA GLN A 152 8.63 -1.17 -13.84
C GLN A 152 8.61 -1.32 -12.31
N THR A 153 9.26 -0.41 -11.57
CA THR A 153 9.20 -0.42 -10.09
C THR A 153 7.80 -0.14 -9.58
N VAL A 154 7.09 0.82 -10.18
CA VAL A 154 5.70 1.11 -9.83
C VAL A 154 4.82 -0.11 -10.05
N ASP A 155 4.92 -0.75 -11.22
CA ASP A 155 4.14 -1.94 -11.55
C ASP A 155 4.45 -3.12 -10.62
N LYS A 156 5.73 -3.30 -10.24
CA LYS A 156 6.14 -4.30 -9.25
C LYS A 156 5.47 -4.09 -7.91
N VAL A 157 5.49 -2.86 -7.38
CA VAL A 157 4.90 -2.55 -6.05
C VAL A 157 3.38 -2.61 -6.10
N ARG A 158 2.78 -2.26 -7.24
CA ARG A 158 1.34 -2.17 -7.42
C ARG A 158 0.67 -3.53 -7.61
N ARG A 159 1.39 -4.51 -8.16
CA ARG A 159 0.88 -5.85 -8.46
C ARG A 159 1.15 -6.79 -7.30
N PHE A 160 0.14 -7.55 -6.92
CA PHE A 160 0.26 -8.58 -5.89
C PHE A 160 -0.55 -9.81 -6.26
N HIS A 161 -0.35 -10.88 -5.50
CA HIS A 161 -0.97 -12.17 -5.76
C HIS A 161 -1.70 -12.66 -4.52
N VAL A 162 -2.87 -13.25 -4.73
CA VAL A 162 -3.65 -13.93 -3.68
C VAL A 162 -3.46 -15.43 -3.89
N LEU A 163 -3.03 -16.10 -2.84
CA LEU A 163 -2.79 -17.54 -2.84
C LEU A 163 -3.87 -18.21 -1.99
N ASN A 164 -4.61 -19.15 -2.61
CA ASN A 164 -5.65 -19.90 -1.93
C ASN A 164 -5.06 -21.10 -1.18
N GLY A 165 -4.31 -20.84 -0.10
CA GLY A 165 -3.72 -21.88 0.75
C GLY A 165 -2.20 -21.86 0.82
N LYS A 166 -1.66 -22.54 1.84
CA LYS A 166 -0.20 -22.61 2.08
C LYS A 166 0.49 -23.50 1.05
N GLU A 167 -0.16 -24.57 0.61
CA GLU A 167 0.32 -25.52 -0.39
C GLU A 167 0.59 -24.86 -1.73
N ILE A 168 -0.19 -23.83 -2.09
CA ILE A 168 -0.01 -23.06 -3.32
C ILE A 168 1.36 -22.36 -3.36
N ARG A 169 1.88 -21.93 -2.18
CA ARG A 169 3.20 -21.29 -2.08
C ARG A 169 4.32 -22.16 -2.66
N SER A 170 4.17 -23.49 -2.63
CA SER A 170 5.19 -24.43 -3.14
C SER A 170 5.39 -24.36 -4.66
N TYR A 171 4.38 -23.90 -5.41
CA TYR A 171 4.43 -23.83 -6.88
C TYR A 171 4.06 -22.47 -7.47
N ALA A 172 3.64 -21.50 -6.65
CA ALA A 172 3.20 -20.18 -7.11
C ALA A 172 4.27 -19.43 -7.93
N ALA A 173 5.55 -19.64 -7.61
CA ALA A 173 6.68 -19.05 -8.35
C ALA A 173 6.69 -19.42 -9.84
N ARG A 174 6.05 -20.52 -10.26
CA ARG A 174 5.94 -20.90 -11.68
C ARG A 174 4.99 -19.99 -12.47
N PHE A 175 4.07 -19.32 -11.77
CA PHE A 175 3.02 -18.48 -12.36
C PHE A 175 3.29 -16.99 -12.13
N ILE A 176 4.03 -16.64 -11.08
CA ILE A 176 4.40 -15.27 -10.75
C ILE A 176 5.65 -14.91 -11.54
N GLN A 177 5.54 -13.96 -12.47
CA GLN A 177 6.68 -13.45 -13.22
C GLN A 177 7.63 -12.69 -12.30
N GLU A 178 8.90 -13.10 -12.26
CA GLU A 178 9.98 -12.26 -11.75
C GLU A 178 10.31 -11.20 -12.82
N PHE A 179 10.16 -9.93 -12.44
CA PHE A 179 10.48 -8.78 -13.29
C PHE A 179 11.89 -8.27 -13.03
#